data_AF-A0A811PEF0-F1
#
_entry.id   AF-A0A811PEF0-F1
#
_cell.length_a   1.000
_cell.length_b   1.000
_cell.length_c   1.000
_cell.angle_alpha   90.00
_cell.angle_beta   90.00
_cell.angle_gamma   90.00
#
_symmetry.space_group_name_H-M   'P 1'
#
loop_
_entity.id
_entity.type
_entity.pdbx_description
1 polymer ?
#
loop_
_entity_poly.entity_id
_entity_poly.type
_entity_poly.pdbx_seq_one_letter_code
_entity_poly.pdbx_strand_id
1 'polypeptide(L)'
;MHEFTGVAKHASGPVTAAKTIYEDEEGYLIVVSMLCSDPHSVKVTWRNTLTHGIVKITCVSTARMPYIKRHDRTFKLTDPFPEHCPPGEFVREIPLATRIPEDAKIEAYYDETGTGLEIMVPKHRVGPEEHEVQVCMRPPHFGDNDLVLS
;
A
#
# COMPACT_ATOMS: atom_id res chain seq x y z
N MET A 1 -23.79 -26.67 -15.69
CA MET A 1 -23.36 -25.29 -16.00
C MET A 1 -22.71 -24.76 -14.73
N HIS A 2 -21.39 -24.79 -14.64
CA HIS A 2 -20.68 -24.32 -13.44
C HIS A 2 -20.75 -22.79 -13.43
N GLU A 3 -21.69 -22.23 -12.68
CA GLU A 3 -21.65 -20.80 -12.37
C GLU A 3 -20.50 -20.56 -11.38
N PHE A 4 -19.49 -19.84 -11.85
CA PHE A 4 -18.46 -19.29 -11.00
C PHE A 4 -19.09 -18.37 -9.96
N THR A 5 -18.97 -18.72 -8.68
CA THR A 5 -19.38 -17.91 -7.53
C THR A 5 -18.21 -17.06 -6.97
N GLY A 6 -17.07 -17.09 -7.63
CA GLY A 6 -15.88 -16.33 -7.23
C GLY A 6 -15.92 -14.88 -7.73
N VAL A 7 -16.15 -13.94 -6.80
CA VAL A 7 -15.74 -12.52 -6.78
C VAL A 7 -16.23 -11.60 -7.93
N ALA A 8 -16.74 -12.13 -9.04
CA ALA A 8 -17.14 -11.33 -10.21
C ALA A 8 -18.62 -10.88 -10.21
N LYS A 9 -19.46 -11.33 -9.26
CA LYS A 9 -20.89 -10.97 -9.23
C LYS A 9 -21.32 -10.02 -8.10
N HIS A 10 -20.64 -9.96 -6.96
CA HIS A 10 -21.05 -9.08 -5.85
C HIS A 10 -19.86 -8.36 -5.20
N ALA A 11 -19.45 -7.23 -5.79
CA ALA A 11 -18.78 -6.18 -5.04
C ALA A 11 -19.78 -5.69 -3.98
N SER A 12 -19.48 -5.89 -2.70
CA SER A 12 -20.25 -5.28 -1.62
C SER A 12 -19.55 -3.99 -1.22
N GLY A 13 -20.15 -2.86 -1.61
CA GLY A 13 -19.77 -1.51 -1.21
C GLY A 13 -18.61 -0.87 -1.98
N PRO A 14 -18.48 0.48 -1.98
CA PRO A 14 -17.28 1.14 -2.47
C PRO A 14 -16.04 0.55 -1.77
N VAL A 15 -14.94 0.44 -2.52
CA VAL A 15 -13.65 -0.07 -2.05
C VAL A 15 -13.37 0.40 -0.62
N THR A 16 -13.25 -0.53 0.35
CA THR A 16 -12.76 -0.18 1.69
C THR A 16 -11.47 0.61 1.55
N ALA A 17 -11.39 1.78 2.19
CA ALA A 17 -10.28 2.70 1.96
C ALA A 17 -10.18 3.07 0.46
N ALA A 18 -11.27 3.63 -0.09
CA ALA A 18 -11.30 4.13 -1.46
C ALA A 18 -10.23 5.21 -1.61
N LYS A 19 -9.55 5.22 -2.76
CA LYS A 19 -8.35 6.03 -2.94
C LYS A 19 -8.35 6.79 -4.25
N THR A 20 -7.66 7.91 -4.24
CA THR A 20 -7.20 8.66 -5.41
C THR A 20 -5.69 8.83 -5.32
N ILE A 21 -4.99 8.76 -6.44
CA ILE A 21 -3.55 9.02 -6.51
C ILE A 21 -3.36 10.25 -7.42
N TYR A 22 -2.67 11.25 -6.91
CA TYR A 22 -2.14 12.37 -7.67
C TYR A 22 -0.62 12.20 -7.80
N GLU A 23 -0.04 12.77 -8.85
CA GLU A 23 1.39 12.72 -9.12
C GLU A 23 1.88 14.10 -9.56
N ASP A 24 3.03 14.50 -9.03
CA ASP A 24 3.78 15.69 -9.47
C ASP A 24 5.25 15.29 -9.73
N GLU A 25 6.15 16.26 -9.90
CA GLU A 25 7.57 15.99 -10.15
C GLU A 25 8.31 15.38 -8.95
N GLU A 26 7.86 15.61 -7.72
CA GLU A 26 8.51 15.15 -6.50
C GLU A 26 8.03 13.76 -6.07
N GLY A 27 6.80 13.38 -6.39
CA GLY A 27 6.23 12.11 -5.96
C GLY A 27 4.75 11.91 -6.23
N TYR A 28 4.14 11.12 -5.35
CA TYR A 28 2.73 10.80 -5.36
C TYR A 28 2.06 11.32 -4.09
N LEU A 29 0.84 11.83 -4.22
CA LEU A 29 -0.08 12.04 -3.12
C LEU A 29 -1.22 11.03 -3.23
N ILE A 30 -1.32 10.13 -2.26
CA ILE A 30 -2.40 9.16 -2.16
C ILE A 30 -3.41 9.67 -1.14
N VAL A 31 -4.63 9.96 -1.57
CA VAL A 31 -5.74 10.35 -0.69
C VAL A 31 -6.66 9.15 -0.51
N VAL A 32 -6.93 8.76 0.73
CA VAL A 32 -7.67 7.54 1.08
C VAL A 32 -8.83 7.86 2.02
N SER A 33 -10.05 7.44 1.69
CA SER A 33 -11.22 7.63 2.56
C SER A 33 -11.18 6.67 3.75
N MET A 34 -11.09 7.20 4.97
CA MET A 34 -11.00 6.43 6.22
C MET A 34 -12.31 6.45 7.03
N LEU A 35 -13.45 6.55 6.33
CA LEU A 35 -14.77 6.57 6.96
C LEU A 35 -14.98 5.32 7.83
N CYS A 36 -15.48 5.52 9.06
CA CYS A 36 -15.78 4.46 10.02
C CYS A 36 -14.59 3.55 10.37
N SER A 37 -13.38 4.09 10.36
CA SER A 37 -12.15 3.37 10.76
C SER A 37 -11.67 3.82 12.13
N ASP A 38 -10.98 2.95 12.88
CA ASP A 38 -10.29 3.35 14.11
C ASP A 38 -8.96 4.05 13.77
N PRO A 39 -8.82 5.37 14.05
CA PRO A 39 -7.62 6.11 13.67
C PRO A 39 -6.35 5.60 14.33
N HIS A 40 -6.46 5.05 15.55
CA HIS A 40 -5.31 4.54 16.30
C HIS A 40 -4.79 3.21 15.78
N SER A 41 -5.59 2.51 14.97
CA SER A 41 -5.23 1.23 14.38
C SER A 41 -4.51 1.34 13.03
N VAL A 42 -4.49 2.54 12.43
CA VAL A 42 -3.91 2.74 11.10
C VAL A 42 -2.40 2.54 11.13
N LYS A 43 -1.91 1.71 10.21
CA LYS A 43 -0.49 1.58 9.91
C LYS A 43 -0.29 1.68 8.41
N VAL A 44 0.68 2.49 8.02
CA VAL A 44 1.16 2.60 6.65
C VAL A 44 2.52 1.95 6.58
N THR A 45 2.67 1.00 5.65
CA THR A 45 3.92 0.34 5.34
C THR A 45 4.12 0.37 3.85
N TRP A 46 5.34 0.15 3.38
CA TRP A 46 5.61 0.11 1.96
C TRP A 46 6.65 -0.96 1.64
N ARG A 47 6.65 -1.39 0.39
CA ARG A 47 7.65 -2.30 -0.16
C ARG A 47 7.81 -2.04 -1.66
N ASN A 48 8.98 -2.36 -2.19
CA ASN A 48 9.18 -2.40 -3.64
C ASN A 48 9.03 -3.83 -4.16
N THR A 49 8.54 -3.92 -5.39
CA THR A 49 8.80 -5.03 -6.31
C THR A 49 10.01 -4.69 -7.18
N LEU A 50 10.30 -5.52 -8.19
CA LEU A 50 11.36 -5.25 -9.16
C LEU A 50 11.17 -3.91 -9.89
N THR A 51 9.92 -3.50 -10.14
CA THR A 51 9.62 -2.37 -11.04
C THR A 51 8.71 -1.31 -10.43
N HIS A 52 7.99 -1.63 -9.35
CA HIS A 52 6.97 -0.74 -8.78
C HIS A 52 6.98 -0.76 -7.26
N GLY A 53 6.67 0.38 -6.64
CA GLY A 53 6.38 0.51 -5.22
C GLY A 53 4.96 0.09 -4.88
N ILE A 54 4.76 -0.41 -3.67
CA ILE A 54 3.45 -0.75 -3.11
C ILE A 54 3.35 -0.10 -1.74
N VAL A 55 2.35 0.77 -1.57
CA VAL A 55 1.93 1.27 -0.26
C VAL A 55 0.85 0.34 0.29
N LYS A 56 1.01 -0.09 1.53
CA LYS A 56 0.09 -0.98 2.23
C LYS A 56 -0.45 -0.30 3.47
N ILE A 57 -1.77 -0.22 3.55
CA ILE A 57 -2.52 0.30 4.69
C ILE A 57 -3.14 -0.89 5.43
N THR A 58 -2.95 -0.95 6.74
CA THR A 58 -3.69 -1.88 7.62
C THR A 58 -4.44 -1.08 8.67
N CYS A 59 -5.70 -1.42 8.94
CA CYS A 59 -6.55 -0.70 9.86
C CYS A 59 -7.73 -1.57 10.32
N VAL A 60 -8.42 -1.17 11.39
CA VAL A 60 -9.65 -1.78 11.87
C VAL A 60 -10.86 -0.96 11.43
N SER A 61 -11.76 -1.58 10.68
CA SER A 61 -13.09 -1.06 10.42
C SER A 61 -13.95 -1.17 11.68
N THR A 62 -14.61 -0.07 12.01
CA THR A 62 -15.64 0.04 13.06
C THR A 62 -17.04 0.16 12.47
N ALA A 63 -17.16 0.07 11.14
CA ALA A 63 -18.45 0.05 10.47
C ALA A 63 -19.22 -1.24 10.77
N ARG A 64 -20.55 -1.21 10.57
CA ARG A 64 -21.42 -2.38 10.71
C ARG A 64 -21.35 -3.12 12.06
N MET A 65 -20.87 -2.45 13.11
CA MET A 65 -20.96 -2.97 14.47
C MET A 65 -22.44 -3.22 14.83
N PRO A 66 -22.80 -4.39 15.40
CA PRO A 66 -24.20 -4.72 15.67
C PRO A 66 -24.90 -3.71 16.57
N TYR A 67 -24.14 -3.05 17.45
CA TYR A 67 -24.60 -1.99 18.32
C TYR A 67 -23.58 -0.84 18.36
N ILE A 68 -24.07 0.40 18.36
CA ILE A 68 -23.25 1.60 18.56
C ILE A 68 -23.84 2.46 19.68
N LYS A 69 -22.98 3.14 20.46
CA LYS A 69 -23.40 4.11 21.48
C LYS A 69 -23.11 5.54 21.01
N ARG A 70 -24.11 6.41 20.99
CA ARG A 70 -24.00 7.85 20.66
C ARG A 70 -24.95 8.66 21.54
N HIS A 71 -24.47 9.74 22.14
CA HIS A 71 -25.27 10.62 23.01
C HIS A 71 -26.07 9.82 24.07
N ASP A 72 -25.39 8.93 24.80
CA ASP A 72 -25.98 8.03 25.82
C ASP A 72 -27.08 7.07 25.36
N ARG A 73 -27.29 6.97 24.05
CA ARG A 73 -28.23 6.02 23.44
C ARG A 73 -27.49 4.89 22.75
N THR A 74 -28.06 3.70 22.81
CA THR A 74 -27.60 2.53 22.07
C THR A 74 -28.48 2.32 20.85
N PHE A 75 -27.86 2.20 19.67
CA PHE A 75 -28.52 1.94 18.40
C PHE A 75 -28.14 0.55 17.92
N LYS A 76 -29.13 -0.22 17.46
CA LYS A 76 -28.92 -1.55 16.85
C LYS A 76 -28.87 -1.41 15.34
N LEU A 77 -27.96 -2.11 14.67
CA LEU A 77 -27.94 -2.19 13.21
C LEU A 77 -29.21 -2.93 12.74
N THR A 78 -30.05 -2.24 11.95
CA THR A 78 -31.29 -2.79 11.38
C THR A 78 -31.25 -2.96 9.87
N ASP A 79 -30.29 -2.35 9.20
CA ASP A 79 -30.10 -2.49 7.76
C ASP A 79 -29.62 -3.92 7.43
N PRO A 80 -30.37 -4.69 6.63
CA PRO A 80 -29.98 -6.05 6.24
C PRO A 80 -28.85 -6.06 5.19
N PHE A 81 -28.61 -4.96 4.46
CA PHE A 81 -27.64 -4.89 3.36
C PHE A 81 -26.75 -3.63 3.44
N PRO A 82 -26.01 -3.42 4.54
CA PRO A 82 -25.19 -2.23 4.71
C PRO A 82 -24.05 -2.15 3.70
N GLU A 83 -23.84 -0.97 3.14
CA GLU A 83 -22.85 -0.70 2.09
C GLU A 83 -21.40 -0.65 2.58
N HIS A 84 -21.19 -0.35 3.86
CA HIS A 84 -19.83 -0.29 4.41
C HIS A 84 -19.21 -1.67 4.58
N CYS A 85 -17.88 -1.70 4.67
CA CYS A 85 -17.16 -2.95 4.94
C CYS A 85 -17.51 -3.52 6.33
N PRO A 86 -17.47 -4.85 6.52
CA PRO A 86 -17.67 -5.46 7.83
C PRO A 86 -16.71 -4.91 8.90
N PRO A 87 -17.05 -5.04 10.19
CA PRO A 87 -16.11 -4.71 11.26
C PRO A 87 -14.92 -5.66 11.28
N GLY A 88 -13.76 -5.17 11.69
CA GLY A 88 -12.53 -5.94 11.81
C GLY A 88 -11.37 -5.40 10.98
N GLU A 89 -10.25 -6.12 11.00
CA GLU A 89 -9.04 -5.73 10.28
C GLU A 89 -9.25 -5.80 8.77
N PHE A 90 -8.77 -4.77 8.08
CA PHE A 90 -8.65 -4.75 6.64
C PHE A 90 -7.25 -4.35 6.20
N VAL A 91 -6.88 -4.81 5.00
CA VAL A 91 -5.61 -4.48 4.36
C VAL A 91 -5.90 -3.94 2.97
N ARG A 92 -5.23 -2.84 2.62
CA ARG A 92 -5.28 -2.24 1.28
C ARG A 92 -3.87 -2.08 0.74
N GLU A 93 -3.56 -2.77 -0.35
CA GLU A 93 -2.34 -2.55 -1.12
C GLU A 93 -2.62 -1.63 -2.32
N ILE A 94 -1.70 -0.69 -2.54
CA ILE A 94 -1.80 0.40 -3.50
C ILE A 94 -0.52 0.40 -4.33
N PRO A 95 -0.53 -0.16 -5.56
CA PRO A 95 0.62 -0.11 -6.44
C PRO A 95 0.82 1.32 -6.97
N LEU A 96 2.07 1.74 -7.05
CA LEU A 96 2.52 2.98 -7.68
C LEU A 96 3.14 2.69 -9.05
N ALA A 97 3.23 3.69 -9.92
CA ALA A 97 3.78 3.52 -11.26
C ALA A 97 5.31 3.33 -11.28
N THR A 98 6.01 3.73 -10.21
CA THR A 98 7.47 3.63 -10.08
C THR A 98 7.86 2.99 -8.74
N ARG A 99 9.11 2.55 -8.62
CA ARG A 99 9.70 2.20 -7.33
C ARG A 99 9.74 3.43 -6.41
N ILE A 100 9.67 3.17 -5.11
CA ILE A 100 9.90 4.14 -4.05
C ILE A 100 11.42 4.14 -3.75
N PRO A 101 12.10 5.30 -3.64
CA PRO A 101 13.51 5.36 -3.25
C PRO A 101 13.79 4.60 -1.95
N GLU A 102 14.94 3.94 -1.82
CA GLU A 102 15.24 3.09 -0.65
C GLU A 102 15.35 3.88 0.66
N ASP A 103 15.79 5.13 0.56
CA ASP A 103 15.91 6.11 1.62
C ASP A 103 14.67 7.04 1.73
N ALA A 104 13.60 6.74 1.00
CA ALA A 104 12.40 7.57 0.98
C ALA A 104 11.77 7.68 2.38
N LYS A 105 11.50 8.92 2.78
CA LYS A 105 10.67 9.22 3.93
C LYS A 105 9.22 9.36 3.46
N ILE A 106 8.40 8.34 3.73
CA ILE A 106 6.95 8.42 3.51
C ILE A 106 6.31 9.15 4.68
N GLU A 107 5.43 10.09 4.37
CA GLU A 107 4.68 10.83 5.36
C GLU A 107 3.19 10.51 5.20
N ALA A 108 2.49 10.34 6.32
CA ALA A 108 1.08 9.97 6.33
C ALA A 108 0.34 10.75 7.40
N TYR A 109 -0.70 11.48 7.00
CA TYR A 109 -1.46 12.38 7.85
C TYR A 109 -2.96 12.21 7.64
N TYR A 110 -3.74 12.39 8.69
CA TYR A 110 -5.16 12.63 8.52
C TYR A 110 -5.41 14.04 8.01
N ASP A 111 -6.41 14.20 7.14
CA ASP A 111 -6.92 15.52 6.77
C ASP A 111 -7.51 16.27 7.98
N GLU A 112 -7.79 17.56 7.81
CA GLU A 112 -8.32 18.41 8.87
C GLU A 112 -9.63 17.88 9.47
N THR A 113 -10.41 17.13 8.69
CA THR A 113 -11.69 16.55 9.09
C THR A 113 -11.57 15.16 9.72
N GLY A 114 -10.38 14.54 9.70
CA GLY A 114 -10.14 13.19 10.19
C GLY A 114 -10.83 12.09 9.38
N THR A 115 -11.25 12.39 8.15
CA THR A 115 -12.02 11.49 7.27
C THR A 115 -11.18 10.93 6.13
N GLY A 116 -10.10 11.61 5.77
CA GLY A 116 -9.14 11.23 4.75
C GLY A 116 -7.78 10.95 5.36
N LEU A 117 -7.08 9.95 4.83
CA LEU A 117 -5.67 9.72 5.07
C LEU A 117 -4.90 10.13 3.80
N GLU A 118 -4.01 11.10 3.96
CA GLU A 118 -3.09 11.58 2.93
C GLU A 118 -1.75 10.92 3.13
N ILE A 119 -1.21 10.30 2.08
CA ILE A 119 0.10 9.64 2.09
C ILE A 119 0.95 10.26 0.99
N MET A 120 2.02 10.95 1.38
CA MET A 120 3.00 11.54 0.48
C MET A 120 4.15 10.55 0.28
N VAL A 121 4.40 10.18 -0.97
CA VAL A 121 5.41 9.18 -1.35
C VAL A 121 6.39 9.79 -2.34
N PRO A 122 7.66 9.99 -1.95
CA PRO A 122 8.69 10.46 -2.87
C PRO A 122 8.88 9.50 -4.04
N LYS A 123 9.16 10.03 -5.24
CA LYS A 123 9.64 9.25 -6.38
C LYS A 123 11.08 9.64 -6.72
N HIS A 124 11.84 8.74 -7.35
CA HIS A 124 13.13 9.16 -7.92
C HIS A 124 12.89 10.27 -8.94
N ARG A 125 13.71 11.33 -8.88
CA ARG A 125 13.63 12.43 -9.84
C ARG A 125 13.68 11.89 -11.26
N VAL A 126 12.80 12.40 -12.11
CA VAL A 126 12.82 12.10 -13.54
C VAL A 126 14.06 12.75 -14.15
N GLY A 127 15.07 11.93 -14.45
CA GLY A 127 16.31 12.35 -15.08
C GLY A 127 17.19 11.13 -15.38
N PRO A 128 18.09 11.19 -16.38
CA PRO A 128 19.03 10.11 -16.61
C PRO A 128 19.95 9.95 -15.40
N GLU A 129 19.88 8.80 -14.75
CA GLU A 129 20.80 8.41 -13.70
C GLU A 129 22.00 7.70 -14.36
N GLU A 130 23.16 8.35 -14.38
CA GLU A 130 24.40 7.76 -14.88
C GLU A 130 25.17 7.15 -13.72
N HIS A 131 25.50 5.87 -13.83
CA HIS A 131 26.32 5.15 -12.85
C HIS A 131 27.62 4.70 -13.52
N GLU A 132 28.75 5.15 -12.99
CA GLU A 132 30.06 4.64 -13.41
C GLU A 132 30.28 3.25 -12.81
N VAL A 133 30.64 2.28 -13.66
CA VAL A 133 30.94 0.91 -13.23
C VAL A 133 32.43 0.65 -13.40
N GLN A 134 33.09 0.23 -12.33
CA GLN A 134 34.48 -0.20 -12.40
C GLN A 134 34.58 -1.47 -13.25
N VAL A 135 35.31 -1.38 -14.37
CA VAL A 135 35.58 -2.53 -15.24
C VAL A 135 36.82 -3.27 -14.73
N CYS A 136 36.62 -4.48 -14.21
CA CYS A 136 37.71 -5.38 -13.86
C CYS A 136 38.00 -6.33 -15.02
N MET A 137 39.28 -6.48 -15.38
CA MET A 137 39.71 -7.57 -16.27
C MET A 137 39.49 -8.90 -15.55
N ARG A 138 38.81 -9.86 -16.19
CA ARG A 138 38.81 -11.24 -15.67
C ARG A 138 40.28 -11.68 -15.55
N PRO A 139 40.71 -12.23 -14.41
CA PRO A 139 42.00 -12.90 -14.33
C PRO A 139 42.10 -13.87 -15.51
N PRO A 140 43.23 -13.92 -16.25
CA PRO A 140 43.42 -14.97 -17.21
C PRO A 140 43.19 -16.29 -16.48
N HIS A 141 42.41 -17.19 -17.08
CA HIS A 141 42.29 -18.56 -16.63
C HIS A 141 43.72 -19.11 -16.62
N PHE A 142 44.41 -19.06 -15.49
CA PHE A 142 45.59 -19.87 -15.26
C PHE A 142 45.06 -21.29 -15.28
N GLY A 143 45.20 -21.91 -16.44
CA GLY A 143 44.96 -23.31 -16.64
C GLY A 143 45.71 -24.10 -15.59
N ASP A 144 45.01 -25.09 -15.06
CA ASP A 144 45.50 -26.11 -14.17
C ASP A 144 46.74 -26.82 -14.76
N ASN A 145 47.56 -27.35 -13.85
CA ASN A 145 48.80 -28.14 -14.01
C ASN A 145 50.14 -27.40 -14.16
N ASP A 146 50.87 -27.35 -13.05
CA ASP A 146 52.15 -28.07 -13.00
C ASP A 146 52.34 -28.73 -11.63
N LEU A 147 52.00 -30.02 -11.59
CA LEU A 147 52.66 -30.99 -10.71
C LEU A 147 54.16 -30.98 -11.06
N VAL A 148 54.99 -30.35 -10.24
CA VAL A 148 56.41 -30.69 -10.17
C VAL A 148 56.80 -30.89 -8.71
N LEU A 149 57.03 -32.16 -8.38
CA LEU A 149 57.80 -32.56 -7.21
C LEU A 149 59.16 -31.86 -7.21
N SER A 150 59.52 -31.19 -6.12
CA SER A 150 60.87 -31.20 -5.50
C SER A 150 60.82 -30.55 -4.12
#